data_AF-A0A6A4WAB2-F1
#
_entry.id   AF-A0A6A4WAB2-F1
#
_cell.length_a   1.000
_cell.length_b   1.000
_cell.length_c   1.000
_cell.angle_alpha   90.00
_cell.angle_beta   90.00
_cell.angle_gamma   90.00
#
_symmetry.space_group_name_H-M   'P 1'
#
loop_
_entity.id
_entity.type
_entity.pdbx_description
1 polymer ?
#
loop_
_entity_poly.entity_id
_entity_poly.type
_entity_poly.pdbx_seq_one_letter_code
_entity_poly.pdbx_strand_id
1 'polypeptide(L)'
;MPCFSQMPSKAVASSGSHKFSKSGVKLREIKLKNGKVRKLPVLPKKAYALNTEAKRVRPALRTRKPRQLKLKKNLTPGSVCIILAGTHKGKRVVFLKQLPSGTCLVTGPYKLNGCPLRRVPQHLMVTTSLKIDISNVKVPANLDDKYFSKKKAPKSSAKRTKDGDIFEETKQKYELTEERKQTQVAVDSQIVNAISANKEKALICAYLNKPFELTRGMVPHKLKF
;
A
#
# COMPACT_ATOMS: atom_id res chain seq x y z
N MET A 1 43.16 -73.15 -14.82
CA MET A 1 42.81 -72.16 -15.87
C MET A 1 42.17 -72.92 -17.02
N PRO A 2 41.05 -72.49 -17.64
CA PRO A 2 39.80 -71.97 -17.06
C PRO A 2 38.53 -72.67 -17.62
N CYS A 3 37.39 -72.31 -17.03
CA CYS A 3 36.00 -72.30 -17.51
C CYS A 3 35.66 -72.78 -18.93
N PHE A 4 34.61 -73.60 -19.05
CA PHE A 4 33.30 -73.20 -19.61
C PHE A 4 32.43 -74.45 -19.80
N SER A 5 31.36 -74.63 -19.01
CA SER A 5 30.10 -75.14 -19.56
C SER A 5 28.94 -74.98 -18.57
N GLN A 6 27.79 -74.62 -19.14
CA GLN A 6 26.46 -74.51 -18.55
C GLN A 6 26.09 -73.17 -17.91
N MET A 7 25.77 -72.21 -18.78
CA MET A 7 24.86 -71.11 -18.46
C MET A 7 23.41 -71.61 -18.54
N PRO A 8 22.56 -71.41 -17.51
CA PRO A 8 21.13 -71.63 -17.64
C PRO A 8 20.47 -70.53 -18.50
N SER A 9 19.50 -70.98 -19.28
CA SER A 9 18.72 -70.26 -20.28
C SER A 9 18.08 -68.95 -19.79
N LYS A 10 18.21 -67.91 -20.63
CA LYS A 10 17.37 -66.70 -20.77
C LYS A 10 16.29 -66.51 -19.69
N ALA A 11 16.60 -65.71 -18.67
CA ALA A 11 15.58 -65.12 -17.81
C ALA A 11 14.71 -64.15 -18.64
N VAL A 12 13.42 -64.45 -18.75
CA VAL A 12 12.42 -63.54 -19.33
C VAL A 12 12.34 -62.32 -18.41
N ALA A 13 12.72 -61.15 -18.93
CA ALA A 13 12.54 -59.89 -18.24
C ALA A 13 11.04 -59.57 -18.16
N SER A 14 10.37 -60.04 -17.11
CA SER A 14 9.07 -59.50 -16.75
C SER A 14 9.30 -58.07 -16.28
N SER A 15 8.92 -57.09 -17.11
CA SER A 15 8.84 -55.68 -16.72
C SER A 15 7.81 -55.54 -15.61
N GLY A 16 8.28 -55.73 -14.38
CA GLY A 16 7.50 -55.54 -13.17
C GLY A 16 7.04 -54.10 -13.11
N SER A 17 5.83 -53.85 -13.61
CA SER A 17 5.09 -52.63 -13.33
C SER A 17 5.06 -52.46 -11.81
N HIS A 18 5.87 -51.54 -11.29
CA HIS A 18 5.81 -51.18 -9.88
C HIS A 18 4.40 -50.63 -9.64
N LYS A 19 3.52 -51.49 -9.14
CA LYS A 19 2.23 -51.08 -8.62
C LYS A 19 2.54 -50.18 -7.44
N PHE A 20 2.39 -48.86 -7.63
CA PHE A 20 2.32 -47.87 -6.57
C PHE A 20 1.04 -48.11 -5.74
N SER A 21 0.98 -49.26 -5.07
CA SER A 21 -0.06 -49.63 -4.14
C SER A 21 0.57 -49.69 -2.77
N LYS A 22 0.93 -48.52 -2.23
CA LYS A 22 1.06 -48.25 -0.79
C LYS A 22 1.43 -46.78 -0.57
N SER A 23 0.68 -46.15 0.33
CA SER A 23 0.83 -44.81 0.91
C SER A 23 0.37 -43.59 0.09
N GLY A 24 -0.84 -43.10 0.36
CA GLY A 24 -1.20 -41.67 0.45
C GLY A 24 -1.02 -40.70 -0.73
N VAL A 25 -0.50 -41.12 -1.88
CA VAL A 25 -0.26 -40.21 -3.02
C VAL A 25 -1.56 -39.94 -3.79
N LYS A 26 -2.02 -38.69 -3.80
CA LYS A 26 -3.19 -38.26 -4.58
C LYS A 26 -2.89 -38.43 -6.08
N LEU A 27 -3.72 -39.17 -6.79
CA LEU A 27 -3.64 -39.35 -8.24
C LEU A 27 -4.45 -38.25 -8.93
N ARG A 28 -3.86 -37.57 -9.92
CA ARG A 28 -4.59 -36.67 -10.82
C ARG A 28 -4.95 -37.42 -12.10
N GLU A 29 -6.22 -37.37 -12.48
CA GLU A 29 -6.69 -37.96 -13.74
C GLU A 29 -6.65 -36.91 -14.85
N ILE A 30 -6.01 -37.25 -15.96
CA ILE A 30 -5.98 -36.40 -17.15
C ILE A 30 -6.52 -37.21 -18.32
N LYS A 31 -7.52 -36.65 -19.02
CA LYS A 31 -8.09 -37.23 -20.25
C LYS A 31 -7.18 -36.85 -21.42
N LEU A 32 -6.66 -37.85 -22.14
CA LEU A 32 -5.92 -37.64 -23.37
C LEU A 32 -6.88 -37.42 -24.54
N LYS A 33 -6.40 -36.78 -25.61
CA LYS A 33 -7.18 -36.51 -26.84
C LYS A 33 -7.76 -37.78 -27.50
N ASN A 34 -7.19 -38.95 -27.20
CA ASN A 34 -7.64 -40.24 -27.72
C ASN A 34 -8.63 -40.97 -26.77
N GLY A 35 -9.30 -40.24 -25.87
CA GLY A 35 -10.29 -40.78 -24.92
C GLY A 35 -9.73 -41.60 -23.75
N LYS A 36 -8.46 -42.04 -23.81
CA LYS A 36 -7.81 -42.79 -22.73
C LYS A 36 -7.43 -41.88 -21.54
N VAL A 37 -7.78 -42.32 -20.33
CA VAL A 37 -7.47 -41.62 -19.07
C VAL A 37 -6.12 -42.10 -18.53
N ARG A 38 -5.18 -41.17 -18.30
CA ARG A 38 -3.92 -41.45 -17.59
C ARG A 38 -4.00 -40.94 -16.16
N LYS A 39 -3.64 -41.80 -15.20
CA LYS A 39 -3.51 -41.45 -13.78
C LYS A 39 -2.05 -41.11 -13.48
N LEU A 40 -1.77 -39.84 -13.14
CA LEU A 40 -0.43 -39.39 -12.74
C LEU A 40 -0.35 -39.22 -11.22
N PRO A 41 0.65 -39.78 -10.54
CA PRO A 41 0.89 -39.53 -9.12
C PRO A 41 1.29 -38.06 -8.91
N VAL A 42 0.57 -37.35 -8.04
CA VAL A 42 0.97 -36.02 -7.60
C VAL A 42 2.00 -36.18 -6.49
N LEU A 43 3.27 -36.19 -6.86
CA LEU A 43 4.37 -36.19 -5.88
C LEU A 43 4.27 -34.94 -4.98
N PRO A 44 4.35 -35.06 -3.64
CA PRO A 44 4.47 -33.89 -2.78
C PRO A 44 5.81 -33.19 -3.07
N LYS A 45 5.77 -31.88 -3.34
CA LYS A 45 6.91 -31.01 -3.72
C LYS A 45 8.04 -30.86 -2.65
N LYS A 46 8.16 -31.76 -1.68
CA LYS A 46 9.07 -31.61 -0.52
C LYS A 46 9.97 -32.83 -0.29
N ALA A 47 10.43 -33.51 -1.33
CA ALA A 47 11.16 -34.76 -1.15
C ALA A 47 12.67 -34.63 -0.84
N TYR A 48 13.25 -33.42 -0.78
CA TYR A 48 14.71 -33.28 -0.57
C TYR A 48 15.12 -31.95 0.07
N ALA A 49 14.38 -31.50 1.09
CA ALA A 49 14.99 -30.58 2.05
C ALA A 49 15.83 -31.43 3.00
N LEU A 50 17.16 -31.36 2.89
CA LEU A 50 18.03 -31.87 3.95
C LEU A 50 17.64 -31.11 5.23
N ASN A 51 17.32 -31.83 6.31
CA ASN A 51 16.92 -31.24 7.59
C ASN A 51 18.16 -30.63 8.28
N THR A 52 18.71 -29.55 7.73
CA THR A 52 19.97 -28.94 8.22
C THR A 52 19.75 -27.90 9.32
N GLU A 53 18.50 -27.55 9.66
CA GLU A 53 18.22 -26.64 10.77
C GLU A 53 16.96 -27.06 11.54
N ALA A 54 17.06 -27.11 12.87
CA ALA A 54 15.89 -27.31 13.73
C ALA A 54 14.89 -26.17 13.48
N LYS A 55 13.63 -26.54 13.19
CA LYS A 55 12.54 -25.60 12.92
C LYS A 55 12.30 -24.73 14.15
N ARG A 56 12.85 -23.51 14.17
CA ARG A 56 12.65 -22.55 15.26
C ARG A 56 11.15 -22.35 15.50
N VAL A 57 10.68 -22.63 16.71
CA VAL A 57 9.30 -22.35 17.13
C VAL A 57 9.13 -20.83 17.13
N ARG A 58 8.57 -20.29 16.06
CA ARG A 58 8.24 -18.86 16.01
C ARG A 58 7.01 -18.65 16.89
N PRO A 59 7.01 -17.67 17.82
CA PRO A 59 5.80 -17.31 18.52
C PRO A 59 4.71 -16.97 17.50
N ALA A 60 3.47 -17.35 17.80
CA ALA A 60 2.34 -17.02 16.93
C ALA A 60 2.28 -15.51 16.73
N LEU A 61 2.55 -15.06 15.50
CA LEU A 61 2.39 -13.65 15.14
C LEU A 61 0.91 -13.29 15.30
N ARG A 62 0.58 -12.57 16.37
CA ARG A 62 -0.74 -11.96 16.53
C ARG A 62 -0.96 -10.99 15.38
N THR A 63 -1.78 -11.39 14.41
CA THR A 63 -2.22 -10.50 13.33
C THR A 63 -3.17 -9.45 13.92
N ARG A 64 -2.64 -8.24 14.18
CA ARG A 64 -3.48 -7.11 14.58
C ARG A 64 -4.38 -6.73 13.40
N LYS A 65 -5.70 -6.86 13.56
CA LYS A 65 -6.65 -6.28 12.61
C LYS A 65 -6.51 -4.76 12.62
N PRO A 66 -6.47 -4.08 11.46
CA PRO A 66 -6.46 -2.62 11.43
C PRO A 66 -7.75 -2.10 12.07
N ARG A 67 -7.61 -1.28 13.11
CA ARG A 67 -8.72 -0.57 13.76
C ARG A 67 -8.69 0.89 13.32
N GLN A 68 -9.87 1.46 13.07
CA GLN A 68 -9.99 2.90 12.87
C GLN A 68 -9.54 3.64 14.14
N LEU A 69 -8.62 4.58 13.99
CA LEU A 69 -8.17 5.42 15.10
C LEU A 69 -9.27 6.43 15.45
N LYS A 70 -9.48 6.68 16.74
CA LYS A 70 -10.39 7.73 17.19
C LYS A 70 -9.81 9.11 16.86
N LEU A 71 -10.63 10.00 16.30
CA LEU A 71 -10.24 11.39 16.09
C LEU A 71 -10.09 12.12 17.43
N LYS A 72 -9.31 13.21 17.41
CA LYS A 72 -9.14 14.14 18.54
C LYS A 72 -10.42 14.95 18.61
N LYS A 73 -10.85 15.32 19.81
CA LYS A 73 -12.09 16.08 20.03
C LYS A 73 -12.17 17.38 19.22
N ASN A 74 -11.03 18.06 19.03
CA ASN A 74 -10.98 19.35 18.33
C ASN A 74 -10.94 19.22 16.80
N LEU A 75 -10.70 18.01 16.27
CA LEU A 75 -10.54 17.78 14.83
C LEU A 75 -11.91 17.47 14.21
N THR A 76 -12.60 18.53 13.81
CA THR A 76 -13.89 18.50 13.12
C THR A 76 -13.69 18.76 11.62
N PRO A 77 -14.55 18.24 10.73
CA PRO A 77 -14.50 18.61 9.30
C PRO A 77 -14.49 20.14 9.18
N GLY A 78 -13.67 20.67 8.28
CA GLY A 78 -13.49 22.12 8.07
C GLY A 78 -12.52 22.80 9.03
N SER A 79 -12.03 22.11 10.06
CA SER A 79 -10.95 22.64 10.91
C SER A 79 -9.68 22.88 10.09
N VAL A 80 -9.09 24.06 10.27
CA VAL A 80 -7.77 24.33 9.73
C VAL A 80 -6.71 23.65 10.60
N CYS A 81 -5.71 23.10 9.93
CA CYS A 81 -4.67 22.28 10.53
C CYS A 81 -3.31 22.68 9.97
N ILE A 82 -2.28 22.66 10.81
CA ILE A 82 -0.89 22.88 10.42
C ILE A 82 -0.21 21.52 10.26
N ILE A 83 0.40 21.28 9.10
CA ILE A 83 1.21 20.07 8.87
C ILE A 83 2.60 20.28 9.47
N LEU A 84 3.05 19.35 10.32
CA LEU A 84 4.35 19.44 10.99
C LEU A 84 5.50 18.83 10.18
N ALA A 85 5.24 17.79 9.40
CA ALA A 85 6.30 17.00 8.76
C ALA A 85 6.02 16.66 7.29
N GLY A 86 7.11 16.40 6.55
CA GLY A 86 7.10 16.09 5.12
C GLY A 86 7.26 17.32 4.23
N THR A 87 6.96 17.15 2.93
CA THR A 87 7.15 18.20 1.91
C THR A 87 6.30 19.45 2.17
N HIS A 88 5.15 19.29 2.81
CA HIS A 88 4.22 20.38 3.10
C HIS A 88 4.26 20.83 4.56
N LYS A 89 5.40 20.65 5.24
CA LYS A 89 5.60 21.16 6.61
C LYS A 89 5.35 22.67 6.69
N GLY A 90 4.79 23.12 7.81
CA GLY A 90 4.40 24.52 8.05
C GLY A 90 3.14 24.95 7.31
N LYS A 91 2.70 24.27 6.25
CA LYS A 91 1.51 24.69 5.50
C LYS A 91 0.24 24.52 6.37
N ARG A 92 -0.66 25.50 6.23
CA ARG A 92 -2.00 25.48 6.82
C ARG A 92 -2.99 24.90 5.83
N VAL A 93 -3.82 23.98 6.29
CA VAL A 93 -4.55 23.07 5.41
C VAL A 93 -5.90 22.72 6.02
N VAL A 94 -6.93 22.52 5.20
CA VAL A 94 -8.29 22.23 5.65
C VAL A 94 -8.50 20.73 5.78
N PHE A 95 -9.03 20.29 6.92
CA PHE A 95 -9.40 18.90 7.14
C PHE A 95 -10.78 18.61 6.54
N LEU A 96 -10.90 17.50 5.78
CA LEU A 96 -12.14 17.13 5.10
C LEU A 96 -12.86 15.97 5.79
N LYS A 97 -12.23 14.79 5.79
CA LYS A 97 -12.79 13.56 6.35
C LYS A 97 -11.69 12.64 6.87
N GLN A 98 -12.05 11.70 7.74
CA GLN A 98 -11.19 10.58 8.08
C GLN A 98 -11.38 9.45 7.08
N LEU A 99 -10.27 8.82 6.67
CA LEU A 99 -10.25 7.65 5.80
C LEU A 99 -10.39 6.35 6.61
N PRO A 100 -10.78 5.22 5.98
CA PRO A 100 -10.96 3.95 6.70
C PRO A 100 -9.68 3.43 7.36
N SER A 101 -8.50 3.83 6.90
CA SER A 101 -7.22 3.56 7.58
C SER A 101 -7.02 4.32 8.90
N GLY A 102 -7.85 5.33 9.19
CA GLY A 102 -7.71 6.26 10.30
C GLY A 102 -6.85 7.48 9.99
N THR A 103 -6.31 7.61 8.76
CA THR A 103 -5.61 8.82 8.31
C THR A 103 -6.58 9.94 7.93
N CYS A 104 -6.12 11.18 8.02
CA CYS A 104 -6.92 12.36 7.71
C CYS A 104 -6.75 12.74 6.24
N LEU A 105 -7.87 12.93 5.53
CA LEU A 105 -7.87 13.55 4.20
C LEU A 105 -7.91 15.06 4.37
N VAL A 106 -6.96 15.71 3.74
CA VAL A 106 -6.64 17.12 3.95
C VAL A 106 -6.41 17.76 2.59
N THR A 107 -6.88 19.00 2.40
CA THR A 107 -6.58 19.82 1.20
C THR A 107 -6.26 21.25 1.58
N GLY A 108 -5.24 21.82 0.97
CA GLY A 108 -4.92 23.24 1.12
C GLY A 108 -5.08 23.84 -0.24
N PRO A 109 -6.23 24.49 -0.54
CA PRO A 109 -6.67 24.79 -1.90
C PRO A 109 -5.49 25.07 -2.80
N TYR A 110 -5.25 24.22 -3.79
CA TYR A 110 -3.93 24.07 -4.41
C TYR A 110 -3.41 25.38 -5.01
N LYS A 111 -4.34 26.23 -5.48
CA LYS A 111 -4.07 27.59 -5.97
C LYS A 111 -3.55 28.56 -4.90
N LEU A 112 -3.93 28.38 -3.64
CA LEU A 112 -3.49 29.22 -2.52
C LEU A 112 -2.16 28.74 -1.95
N ASN A 113 -2.07 27.45 -1.59
CA ASN A 113 -0.99 26.96 -0.73
C ASN A 113 -0.09 25.93 -1.42
N GLY A 114 -0.47 25.44 -2.61
CA GLY A 114 0.22 24.35 -3.30
C GLY A 114 0.25 23.04 -2.48
N CYS A 115 -0.79 22.76 -1.68
CA CYS A 115 -0.93 21.50 -0.96
C CYS A 115 -2.11 20.71 -1.55
N PRO A 116 -1.84 19.65 -2.34
CA PRO A 116 -2.92 18.88 -2.97
C PRO A 116 -3.69 18.06 -1.93
N LEU A 117 -4.78 17.43 -2.38
CA LEU A 117 -5.49 16.38 -1.65
C LEU A 117 -4.50 15.31 -1.22
N ARG A 118 -4.29 15.21 0.09
CA ARG A 118 -3.26 14.36 0.67
C ARG A 118 -3.75 13.70 1.94
N ARG A 119 -3.27 12.48 2.15
CA ARG A 119 -3.43 11.76 3.42
C ARG A 119 -2.36 12.22 4.38
N VAL A 120 -2.77 12.62 5.57
CA VAL A 120 -1.87 13.00 6.65
C VAL A 120 -2.29 12.26 7.92
N PRO A 121 -1.37 11.63 8.66
CA PRO A 121 -1.73 11.05 9.93
C PRO A 121 -1.91 12.14 10.97
N GLN A 122 -2.88 11.95 11.85
CA GLN A 122 -3.34 12.97 12.78
C GLN A 122 -2.29 13.48 13.78
N HIS A 123 -1.29 12.65 14.12
CA HIS A 123 -0.22 13.05 15.06
C HIS A 123 0.74 14.08 14.45
N LEU A 124 0.83 14.17 13.12
CA LEU A 124 1.65 15.15 12.40
C LEU A 124 0.88 16.44 12.09
N MET A 125 -0.29 16.61 12.69
CA MET A 125 -1.15 17.77 12.48
C MET A 125 -1.46 18.45 13.80
N VAL A 126 -1.32 19.77 13.81
CA VAL A 126 -1.83 20.63 14.89
C VAL A 126 -3.14 21.23 14.41
N THR A 127 -4.21 20.97 15.15
CA THR A 127 -5.51 21.56 14.85
C THR A 127 -5.55 22.97 15.41
N THR A 128 -5.97 23.93 14.60
CA THR A 128 -6.20 25.30 15.05
C THR A 128 -7.65 25.52 15.44
N SER A 129 -7.91 26.59 16.18
CA SER A 129 -9.22 27.09 16.56
C SER A 129 -10.08 27.52 15.36
N LEU A 130 -9.46 27.95 14.26
CA LEU A 130 -10.16 28.37 13.04
C LEU A 130 -10.85 27.21 12.35
N LYS A 131 -12.15 27.38 12.07
CA LYS A 131 -13.02 26.42 11.38
C LYS A 131 -13.69 27.10 10.20
N ILE A 132 -13.68 26.43 9.06
CA ILE A 132 -14.39 26.83 7.85
C ILE A 132 -15.63 25.95 7.75
N ASP A 133 -16.80 26.52 7.50
CA ASP A 133 -17.99 25.71 7.24
C ASP A 133 -17.88 25.04 5.86
N ILE A 134 -17.98 23.73 5.86
CA ILE A 134 -17.79 22.81 4.74
C ILE A 134 -18.97 21.85 4.59
N SER A 135 -20.10 22.16 5.22
CA SER A 135 -21.32 21.34 5.16
C SER A 135 -21.81 21.12 3.72
N ASN A 136 -21.57 22.09 2.84
CA ASN A 136 -21.96 22.05 1.42
C ASN A 136 -20.89 21.42 0.50
N VAL A 137 -19.74 21.02 1.02
CA VAL A 137 -18.64 20.47 0.22
C VAL A 137 -18.83 18.96 0.03
N LYS A 138 -19.01 18.55 -1.22
CA LYS A 138 -19.19 17.15 -1.61
C LYS A 138 -17.83 16.50 -1.86
N VAL A 139 -17.35 15.75 -0.87
CA VAL A 139 -16.13 14.94 -1.02
C VAL A 139 -16.47 13.63 -1.73
N PRO A 140 -15.90 13.33 -2.91
CA PRO A 140 -16.24 12.12 -3.65
C PRO A 140 -15.91 10.84 -2.86
N ALA A 141 -16.82 9.86 -2.91
CA ALA A 141 -16.65 8.57 -2.23
C ALA A 141 -15.42 7.80 -2.73
N ASN A 142 -15.07 7.98 -4.00
CA ASN A 142 -13.91 7.35 -4.65
C ASN A 142 -12.55 7.73 -4.01
N LEU A 143 -12.51 8.77 -3.17
CA LEU A 143 -11.31 9.17 -2.42
C LEU A 143 -11.11 8.29 -1.18
N ASP A 144 -10.54 7.12 -1.43
CA ASP A 144 -10.19 6.11 -0.43
C ASP A 144 -8.68 5.92 -0.28
N ASP A 145 -8.27 5.11 0.71
CA ASP A 145 -6.86 4.77 0.94
C ASP A 145 -6.16 4.13 -0.27
N LYS A 146 -6.92 3.40 -1.10
CA LYS A 146 -6.42 2.79 -2.34
C LYS A 146 -6.08 3.86 -3.37
N TYR A 147 -6.91 4.89 -3.50
CA TYR A 147 -6.71 6.01 -4.41
C TYR A 147 -5.37 6.72 -4.17
N PHE A 148 -5.00 6.89 -2.91
CA PHE A 148 -3.75 7.55 -2.49
C PHE A 148 -2.57 6.59 -2.26
N SER A 149 -2.71 5.31 -2.61
CA SER A 149 -1.63 4.35 -2.48
C SER A 149 -0.50 4.69 -3.48
N LYS A 150 0.75 4.54 -3.03
CA LYS A 150 1.90 4.67 -3.94
C LYS A 150 1.92 3.46 -4.85
N LYS A 151 1.83 3.67 -6.16
CA LYS A 151 2.09 2.61 -7.15
C LYS A 151 3.54 2.18 -6.98
N LYS A 152 3.77 0.90 -6.66
CA LYS A 152 5.12 0.34 -6.62
C LYS A 152 5.50 0.03 -8.06
N ALA A 153 6.65 0.52 -8.51
CA ALA A 153 7.21 0.02 -9.76
C ALA A 153 7.33 -1.51 -9.64
N PRO A 154 7.02 -2.26 -10.70
CA PRO A 154 7.35 -3.68 -10.71
C PRO A 154 8.85 -3.78 -10.43
N LYS A 155 9.26 -4.66 -9.50
CA LYS A 155 10.70 -4.96 -9.31
C LYS A 155 11.21 -5.32 -10.70
N SER A 156 12.07 -4.46 -11.25
CA SER A 156 12.48 -4.56 -12.65
C SER A 156 12.98 -5.97 -12.92
N SER A 157 12.58 -6.50 -14.07
CA SER A 157 13.11 -7.74 -14.63
C SER A 157 14.65 -7.73 -14.75
N ALA A 158 15.29 -6.55 -14.67
CA ALA A 158 16.73 -6.36 -14.61
C ALA A 158 17.42 -7.09 -13.44
N LYS A 159 16.71 -7.38 -12.33
CA LYS A 159 17.27 -8.19 -11.24
C LYS A 159 17.32 -9.71 -11.55
N ARG A 160 16.88 -10.14 -12.75
CA ARG A 160 16.85 -11.56 -13.15
C ARG A 160 18.02 -11.97 -14.04
N THR A 161 18.77 -11.04 -14.61
CA THR A 161 20.01 -11.30 -15.35
C THR A 161 21.19 -11.19 -14.40
N LYS A 162 22.05 -12.21 -14.36
CA LYS A 162 23.21 -12.28 -13.45
C LYS A 162 24.27 -11.20 -13.72
N ASP A 163 24.17 -10.55 -14.89
CA ASP A 163 25.16 -9.60 -15.41
C ASP A 163 24.59 -8.18 -15.65
N GLY A 164 23.46 -7.84 -15.03
CA GLY A 164 22.87 -6.49 -15.17
C GLY A 164 23.55 -5.46 -14.28
N ASP A 165 23.91 -4.30 -14.85
CA ASP A 165 24.51 -3.19 -14.13
C ASP A 165 23.60 -2.73 -12.98
N ILE A 166 24.09 -2.92 -11.75
CA ILE A 166 23.32 -2.74 -10.50
C ILE A 166 22.90 -1.26 -10.31
N PHE A 167 23.56 -0.34 -11.02
CA PHE A 167 23.40 1.10 -10.87
C PHE A 167 22.42 1.74 -11.86
N GLU A 168 21.93 1.02 -12.87
CA GLU A 168 20.86 1.50 -13.75
C GLU A 168 19.47 1.31 -13.12
N GLU A 169 19.27 1.88 -11.94
CA GLU A 169 17.91 2.09 -11.44
C GLU A 169 17.29 3.26 -12.21
N THR A 170 16.56 2.95 -13.29
CA THR A 170 15.60 3.89 -13.91
C THR A 170 14.47 4.17 -12.92
N LYS A 171 14.74 5.07 -11.97
CA LYS A 171 13.75 5.56 -11.01
C LYS A 171 12.69 6.32 -11.80
N GLN A 172 11.61 5.62 -12.17
CA GLN A 172 10.44 6.21 -12.80
C GLN A 172 9.94 7.35 -11.92
N LYS A 173 10.06 8.59 -12.42
CA LYS A 173 9.53 9.77 -11.75
C LYS A 173 8.01 9.65 -11.72
N TYR A 174 7.40 10.07 -10.60
CA TYR A 174 5.95 10.04 -10.48
C TYR A 174 5.35 11.13 -11.36
N GLU A 175 4.51 10.73 -12.31
CA GLU A 175 3.75 11.63 -13.16
C GLU A 175 2.31 11.78 -12.64
N LEU A 176 1.78 13.00 -12.75
CA LEU A 176 0.43 13.34 -12.33
C LEU A 176 -0.60 12.89 -13.37
N THR A 177 -1.46 11.94 -12.98
CA THR A 177 -2.62 11.52 -13.76
C THR A 177 -3.64 12.66 -13.88
N GLU A 178 -4.29 12.77 -15.04
CA GLU A 178 -5.31 13.80 -15.31
C GLU A 178 -6.50 13.73 -14.35
N GLU A 179 -6.93 12.52 -13.98
CA GLU A 179 -7.97 12.27 -12.98
C GLU A 179 -7.67 12.97 -11.63
N ARG A 180 -6.39 12.99 -11.21
CA ARG A 180 -5.97 13.65 -9.96
C ARG A 180 -6.06 15.17 -10.06
N LYS A 181 -5.79 15.73 -11.25
CA LYS A 181 -5.92 17.18 -11.50
C LYS A 181 -7.39 17.59 -11.47
N GLN A 182 -8.26 16.84 -12.17
CA GLN A 182 -9.69 17.13 -12.23
C GLN A 182 -10.36 17.01 -10.86
N THR A 183 -10.09 15.93 -10.13
CA THR A 183 -10.62 15.74 -8.76
C THR A 183 -10.16 16.85 -7.81
N GLN A 184 -8.90 17.29 -7.91
CA GLN A 184 -8.39 18.42 -7.13
C GLN A 184 -9.18 19.70 -7.43
N VAL A 185 -9.33 20.05 -8.71
CA VAL A 185 -10.04 21.28 -9.13
C VAL A 185 -11.49 21.26 -8.66
N ALA A 186 -12.17 20.10 -8.76
CA ALA A 186 -13.57 19.95 -8.35
C ALA A 186 -13.78 20.12 -6.84
N VAL A 187 -12.86 19.61 -6.01
CA VAL A 187 -12.96 19.77 -4.55
C VAL A 187 -12.53 21.18 -4.12
N ASP A 188 -11.45 21.69 -4.70
CA ASP A 188 -10.93 23.01 -4.34
C ASP A 188 -11.89 24.14 -4.72
N SER A 189 -12.61 24.04 -5.84
CA SER A 189 -13.59 25.06 -6.22
C SER A 189 -14.69 25.23 -5.15
N GLN A 190 -15.19 24.12 -4.60
CA GLN A 190 -16.19 24.12 -3.54
C GLN A 190 -15.65 24.74 -2.25
N ILE A 191 -14.41 24.44 -1.90
CA ILE A 191 -13.78 24.97 -0.68
C ILE A 191 -13.46 26.45 -0.82
N VAL A 192 -12.98 26.89 -1.97
CA VAL A 192 -12.74 28.31 -2.24
C VAL A 192 -14.06 29.09 -2.20
N ASN A 193 -15.15 28.52 -2.71
CA ASN A 193 -16.49 29.12 -2.60
C ASN A 193 -16.96 29.20 -1.14
N ALA A 194 -16.69 28.18 -0.33
CA ALA A 194 -16.99 28.22 1.11
C ALA A 194 -16.15 29.28 1.84
N ILE A 195 -14.89 29.46 1.46
CA ILE A 195 -14.02 30.51 2.02
C ILE A 195 -14.50 31.90 1.60
N SER A 196 -14.91 32.06 0.34
CA SER A 196 -15.34 33.37 -0.20
C SER A 196 -16.68 33.84 0.35
N ALA A 197 -17.54 32.92 0.81
CA ALA A 197 -18.79 33.22 1.51
C ALA A 197 -18.56 33.83 2.90
N ASN A 198 -17.38 33.63 3.51
CA ASN A 198 -17.07 34.21 4.83
C ASN A 198 -16.73 35.70 4.72
N LYS A 199 -17.17 36.48 5.71
CA LYS A 199 -16.88 37.93 5.81
C LYS A 199 -15.38 38.21 5.83
N GLU A 200 -14.60 37.34 6.46
CA GLU A 200 -13.15 37.44 6.62
C GLU A 200 -12.35 36.73 5.51
N LYS A 201 -12.92 36.56 4.31
CA LYS A 201 -12.28 35.82 3.21
C LYS A 201 -10.84 36.21 2.94
N ALA A 202 -10.51 37.50 2.98
CA ALA A 202 -9.17 38.00 2.69
C ALA A 202 -8.16 37.55 3.76
N LEU A 203 -8.56 37.62 5.04
CA LEU A 203 -7.74 37.19 6.17
C LEU A 203 -7.54 35.67 6.14
N ILE A 204 -8.59 34.89 5.86
CA ILE A 204 -8.50 33.43 5.78
C ILE A 204 -7.59 33.01 4.60
N CYS A 205 -7.72 33.64 3.43
CA CYS A 205 -6.84 33.37 2.29
C CYS A 205 -5.38 33.70 2.60
N ALA A 206 -5.10 34.87 3.20
CA ALA A 206 -3.75 35.25 3.62
C ALA A 206 -3.20 34.31 4.68
N TYR A 207 -4.05 33.90 5.63
CA TYR A 207 -3.70 32.95 6.68
C TYR A 207 -3.34 31.58 6.08
N LEU A 208 -4.15 31.06 5.16
CA LEU A 208 -3.88 29.79 4.50
C LEU A 208 -2.56 29.84 3.70
N ASN A 209 -2.33 30.92 2.94
CA ASN A 209 -1.14 31.07 2.10
C ASN A 209 0.15 31.12 2.92
N LYS A 210 0.14 31.81 4.07
CA LYS A 210 1.33 31.96 4.91
C LYS A 210 1.69 30.66 5.66
N PRO A 211 2.92 30.12 5.51
CA PRO A 211 3.37 28.97 6.30
C PRO A 211 3.50 29.34 7.78
N PHE A 212 3.28 28.37 8.66
CA PHE A 212 3.53 28.44 10.08
C PHE A 212 5.00 28.18 10.38
N GLU A 213 5.61 29.12 11.09
CA GLU A 213 6.97 29.07 11.58
C GLU A 213 7.00 29.67 12.99
N LEU A 214 7.96 29.23 13.81
CA LEU A 214 8.21 29.81 15.12
C LEU A 214 9.34 30.82 14.98
N THR A 215 9.08 32.07 15.38
CA THR A 215 10.12 33.11 15.42
C THR A 215 10.76 33.16 16.81
N ARG A 216 11.88 33.90 16.92
CA ARG A 216 12.59 34.09 18.18
C ARG A 216 11.64 34.65 19.25
N GLY A 217 11.58 33.98 20.40
CA GLY A 217 10.71 34.36 21.52
C GLY A 217 9.33 33.68 21.54
N MET A 218 8.91 33.03 20.45
CA MET A 218 7.68 32.23 20.44
C MET A 218 7.93 30.85 21.04
N VAL A 219 7.23 30.52 22.13
CA VAL A 219 7.34 29.22 22.80
C VAL A 219 6.04 28.40 22.65
N PRO A 220 6.08 27.17 22.09
CA PRO A 220 4.88 26.42 21.73
C PRO A 220 3.89 26.17 22.86
N HIS A 221 4.36 26.01 24.10
CA HIS A 221 3.51 25.77 25.26
C HIS A 221 2.67 26.99 25.67
N LYS A 222 3.05 28.21 25.24
CA LYS A 222 2.24 29.43 25.45
C LYS A 222 1.33 29.75 24.28
N LEU A 223 1.55 29.14 23.11
CA LEU A 223 0.74 29.39 21.93
C LEU A 223 -0.61 28.69 22.05
N LYS A 224 -1.67 29.42 21.72
CA LYS A 224 -3.00 28.87 21.54
C LYS A 224 -3.20 28.63 20.05
N PHE A 225 -3.38 27.36 19.70
CA PHE A 225 -3.64 26.94 18.34
C PHE A 225 -5.14 26.95 18.07
#